data_AF-A0A7J4SDB1-F1
#
_entry.id   AF-A0A7J4SDB1-F1
#
_cell.length_a   1.000
_cell.length_b   1.000
_cell.length_c   1.000
_cell.angle_alpha   90.00
_cell.angle_beta   90.00
_cell.angle_gamma   90.00
#
_symmetry.space_group_name_H-M   'P 1'
#
loop_
_entity.id
_entity.type
_entity.pdbx_description
1 polymer ?
#
loop_
_entity_poly.entity_id
_entity_poly.type
_entity_poly.pdbx_seq_one_letter_code
_entity_poly.pdbx_strand_id
1 'polypeptide(L)'
;TGFAGPGDSLFRFAEFGIWLAILFAAMMATLVYGMLFCFLGVMWRYGIILAIPFAAWELGMALLSMGVPDAPILRFSVIGWALIIVDSASLIVWPDMTLLIYSGLSVEGTDALGFESEELIGSEPLQYFYANPGLGNISPFLSMIIATVVLLIQAIALLFVGGAIFKGKEIE
;
A
#
# COMPACT_ATOMS: atom_id res chain seq x y z
N THR A 1 12.49 26.81 7.08
CA THR A 1 11.47 25.81 6.68
C THR A 1 12.07 24.98 5.56
N GLY A 2 12.09 23.66 5.67
CA GLY A 2 12.59 22.78 4.61
C GLY A 2 11.62 22.77 3.42
N PHE A 3 12.12 22.62 2.20
CA PHE A 3 11.30 22.60 0.99
C PHE A 3 10.29 21.44 0.97
N ALA A 4 10.58 20.36 1.69
CA ALA A 4 9.75 19.15 1.77
C ALA A 4 8.97 19.00 3.10
N GLY A 5 9.08 19.96 4.02
CA GLY A 5 8.34 19.96 5.29
C GLY A 5 8.98 20.83 6.38
N PRO A 6 8.28 21.06 7.52
CA PRO A 6 8.86 21.74 8.67
C PRO A 6 10.07 20.96 9.22
N GLY A 7 11.19 21.65 9.44
CA GLY A 7 12.43 21.04 9.93
C GLY A 7 13.62 22.01 9.90
N ASP A 8 14.68 21.64 10.63
CA ASP A 8 15.89 22.46 10.83
C ASP A 8 16.89 22.39 9.66
N SER A 9 16.70 21.47 8.73
CA SER A 9 17.57 21.27 7.55
C SER A 9 16.86 21.60 6.23
N LEU A 10 17.63 22.06 5.24
CA LEU A 10 17.09 22.37 3.90
C LEU A 10 16.61 21.13 3.15
N PHE A 11 17.22 19.96 3.41
CA PHE A 11 16.84 18.65 2.83
C PHE A 11 16.78 17.58 3.92
N ARG A 12 15.61 16.94 4.08
CA ARG A 12 15.43 15.76 4.94
C ARG A 12 15.68 14.49 4.12
N PHE A 13 16.94 14.05 4.04
CA PHE A 13 17.30 12.82 3.31
C PHE A 13 16.59 11.55 3.82
N ALA A 14 16.12 11.53 5.06
CA ALA A 14 15.29 10.44 5.60
C ALA A 14 13.99 10.25 4.80
N GLU A 15 13.40 11.32 4.25
CA GLU A 15 12.15 11.26 3.47
C GLU A 15 12.34 10.52 2.14
N PHE A 16 13.57 10.45 1.63
CA PHE A 16 13.89 9.64 0.45
C PHE A 16 13.62 8.15 0.67
N GLY A 17 13.68 7.69 1.92
CA GLY A 17 13.35 6.30 2.28
C GLY A 17 11.91 5.93 1.95
N ILE A 18 10.95 6.83 2.17
CA ILE A 18 9.53 6.60 1.83
C ILE A 18 9.35 6.55 0.32
N TRP A 19 9.93 7.49 -0.41
CA TRP A 19 9.83 7.51 -1.88
C TRP A 19 10.42 6.26 -2.53
N LEU A 20 11.57 5.80 -2.02
CA LEU A 20 12.18 4.56 -2.48
C LEU A 20 11.34 3.33 -2.12
N ALA A 21 10.70 3.31 -0.94
CA ALA A 21 9.77 2.24 -0.58
C ALA A 21 8.51 2.23 -1.45
N ILE A 22 7.96 3.40 -1.80
CA ILE A 22 6.83 3.51 -2.73
C ILE A 22 7.23 3.00 -4.12
N LEU A 23 8.41 3.40 -4.62
CA LEU A 23 8.94 2.90 -5.88
C LEU A 23 9.08 1.38 -5.86
N PHE A 24 9.64 0.84 -4.78
CA PHE A 24 9.80 -0.60 -4.60
C PHE A 24 8.47 -1.34 -4.55
N ALA A 25 7.50 -0.84 -3.77
CA ALA A 25 6.15 -1.40 -3.69
C ALA A 25 5.45 -1.38 -5.06
N ALA A 26 5.60 -0.30 -5.82
CA ALA A 26 5.06 -0.18 -7.18
C ALA A 26 5.72 -1.17 -8.15
N MET A 27 7.04 -1.36 -8.08
CA MET A 27 7.75 -2.37 -8.87
C MET A 27 7.26 -3.79 -8.55
N MET A 28 7.06 -4.10 -7.26
CA MET A 28 6.53 -5.40 -6.83
C MET A 28 5.09 -5.62 -7.28
N ALA A 29 4.22 -4.61 -7.13
CA ALA A 29 2.83 -4.69 -7.57
C ALA A 29 2.73 -4.90 -9.09
N THR A 30 3.48 -4.10 -9.86
CA THR A 30 3.50 -4.23 -11.34
C THR A 30 4.09 -5.54 -11.82
N LEU A 31 5.07 -6.11 -11.11
CA LEU A 31 5.55 -7.48 -11.37
C LEU A 31 4.42 -8.51 -11.22
N VAL A 32 3.71 -8.50 -10.09
CA VAL A 32 2.62 -9.46 -9.84
C VAL A 32 1.47 -9.27 -10.84
N TYR A 33 1.07 -8.02 -11.10
CA TYR A 33 0.04 -7.74 -12.10
C TYR A 33 0.45 -8.14 -13.51
N GLY A 34 1.70 -7.89 -13.91
CA GLY A 34 2.24 -8.34 -15.18
C GLY A 34 2.14 -9.86 -15.33
N MET A 35 2.53 -10.61 -14.29
CA MET A 35 2.41 -12.06 -14.28
C MET A 35 0.96 -12.54 -14.32
N LEU A 36 0.06 -11.85 -13.62
CA LEU A 36 -1.36 -12.17 -13.59
C LEU A 36 -2.00 -11.99 -14.98
N PHE A 37 -1.68 -10.91 -15.69
CA PHE A 37 -2.19 -10.68 -17.04
C PHE A 37 -1.62 -11.68 -18.05
N CYS A 38 -0.33 -12.02 -17.95
CA CYS A 38 0.25 -13.10 -18.74
C CYS A 38 -0.46 -14.44 -18.48
N PHE A 39 -0.72 -14.76 -17.22
CA PHE A 39 -1.44 -15.97 -16.83
C PHE A 39 -2.87 -16.02 -17.38
N LEU A 40 -3.67 -14.96 -17.20
CA LEU A 40 -5.03 -14.89 -17.73
C LEU A 40 -5.05 -14.97 -19.26
N GLY A 41 -4.10 -14.33 -19.94
CA GLY A 41 -3.97 -14.39 -21.40
C GLY A 41 -3.67 -15.80 -21.92
N VAL A 42 -2.88 -16.59 -21.19
CA VAL A 42 -2.60 -17.99 -21.54
C VAL A 42 -3.78 -18.90 -21.23
N MET A 43 -4.55 -18.63 -20.18
CA MET A 43 -5.66 -19.49 -19.76
C MET A 43 -6.77 -19.57 -20.83
N TRP A 44 -7.24 -18.43 -21.36
CA TRP A 44 -8.40 -18.40 -22.24
C TRP A 44 -8.35 -17.30 -23.32
N ARG A 45 -8.98 -17.54 -24.49
CA ARG A 45 -9.11 -16.60 -25.62
C ARG A 45 -9.76 -15.26 -25.23
N TYR A 46 -10.57 -15.23 -24.17
CA TYR A 46 -11.19 -14.02 -23.61
C TYR A 46 -10.71 -13.72 -22.17
N GLY A 47 -9.54 -14.23 -21.76
CA GLY A 47 -9.01 -14.04 -20.41
C GLY A 47 -8.86 -12.57 -20.00
N ILE A 48 -8.73 -11.66 -20.98
CA ILE A 48 -8.76 -10.20 -20.78
C ILE A 48 -10.06 -9.72 -20.12
N ILE A 49 -11.21 -10.37 -20.34
CA ILE A 49 -12.47 -9.95 -19.72
C ILE A 49 -12.43 -10.13 -18.20
N LEU A 50 -11.73 -11.16 -17.69
CA LEU A 50 -11.55 -11.39 -16.25
C LEU A 50 -10.62 -10.37 -15.58
N ALA A 51 -9.77 -9.69 -16.35
CA ALA A 51 -8.95 -8.59 -15.83
C ALA A 51 -9.79 -7.41 -15.34
N ILE A 52 -10.99 -7.19 -15.91
CA ILE A 52 -11.83 -6.04 -15.57
C ILE A 52 -12.41 -6.18 -14.14
N PRO A 53 -13.10 -7.28 -13.76
CA PRO A 53 -13.52 -7.48 -12.38
C PRO A 53 -12.36 -7.49 -11.39
N PHE A 54 -11.20 -8.04 -11.80
CA PHE A 54 -10.02 -8.09 -10.94
C PHE A 54 -9.45 -6.67 -10.69
N ALA A 55 -9.39 -5.82 -11.70
CA ALA A 55 -8.97 -4.43 -11.53
C ALA A 55 -9.93 -3.65 -10.61
N ALA A 56 -11.24 -3.87 -10.75
CA ALA A 56 -12.24 -3.28 -9.85
C ALA A 56 -12.07 -3.77 -8.41
N TRP A 57 -11.75 -5.06 -8.22
CA TRP A 57 -11.44 -5.64 -6.92
C TRP A 57 -10.22 -4.99 -6.27
N GLU A 58 -9.11 -4.92 -6.99
CA GLU A 58 -7.88 -4.30 -6.47
C GLU A 58 -8.07 -2.81 -6.15
N LEU A 59 -8.86 -2.07 -6.96
CA LEU A 59 -9.22 -0.68 -6.63
C LEU A 59 -10.05 -0.59 -5.34
N GLY A 60 -11.05 -1.45 -5.19
CA GLY A 60 -11.88 -1.50 -3.98
C GLY A 60 -11.04 -1.80 -2.74
N MET A 61 -10.06 -2.68 -2.86
CA MET A 61 -9.13 -3.03 -1.79
C MET A 61 -8.17 -1.90 -1.44
N ALA A 62 -7.69 -1.14 -2.42
CA ALA A 62 -6.87 0.04 -2.17
C ALA A 62 -7.63 1.07 -1.31
N LEU A 63 -8.91 1.32 -1.62
CA LEU A 63 -9.77 2.23 -0.86
C LEU A 63 -10.09 1.68 0.53
N LEU A 64 -10.38 0.37 0.63
CA LEU A 64 -10.61 -0.27 1.93
C LEU A 64 -9.37 -0.22 2.84
N SER A 65 -8.16 -0.27 2.27
CA SER A 65 -6.92 -0.18 3.04
C SER A 65 -6.74 1.17 3.73
N MET A 66 -7.30 2.24 3.17
CA MET A 66 -7.26 3.57 3.80
C MET A 66 -8.24 3.64 4.99
N GLY A 67 -9.45 3.09 4.84
CA GLY A 67 -10.46 3.14 5.90
C GLY A 67 -10.30 2.09 7.00
N VAL A 68 -9.87 0.88 6.65
CA VAL A 68 -9.74 -0.27 7.57
C VAL A 68 -8.50 -1.12 7.21
N PRO A 69 -7.29 -0.65 7.52
CA PRO A 69 -6.03 -1.31 7.14
C PRO A 69 -5.82 -2.70 7.76
N ASP A 70 -6.48 -3.00 8.88
CA ASP A 70 -6.42 -4.30 9.56
C ASP A 70 -7.38 -5.36 8.98
N ALA A 71 -8.21 -4.97 8.00
CA ALA A 71 -9.22 -5.85 7.46
C ALA A 71 -8.57 -7.12 6.84
N PRO A 72 -8.96 -8.33 7.29
CA PRO A 72 -8.33 -9.57 6.82
C PRO A 72 -8.52 -9.80 5.33
N ILE A 73 -9.55 -9.19 4.75
CA ILE A 73 -9.86 -9.28 3.32
C ILE A 73 -8.73 -8.67 2.46
N LEU A 74 -8.02 -7.64 2.95
CA LEU A 74 -6.91 -7.00 2.23
C LEU A 74 -5.76 -7.95 1.90
N ARG A 75 -5.62 -9.05 2.66
CA ARG A 75 -4.60 -10.08 2.46
C ARG A 75 -4.84 -10.93 1.22
N PHE A 76 -6.04 -10.89 0.64
CA PHE A 76 -6.37 -11.52 -0.64
C PHE A 76 -6.05 -10.63 -1.85
N SER A 77 -5.64 -9.38 -1.63
CA SER A 77 -5.38 -8.40 -2.68
C SER A 77 -3.89 -8.19 -2.87
N VAL A 78 -3.45 -8.00 -4.12
CA VAL A 78 -2.05 -7.66 -4.41
C VAL A 78 -1.73 -6.26 -3.87
N ILE A 79 -2.64 -5.31 -4.03
CA ILE A 79 -2.44 -3.94 -3.52
C ILE A 79 -2.36 -3.90 -1.99
N GLY A 80 -3.10 -4.76 -1.28
CA GLY A 80 -3.06 -4.82 0.18
C GLY A 80 -1.65 -5.16 0.70
N TRP A 81 -0.98 -6.11 0.06
CA TRP A 81 0.42 -6.42 0.39
C TRP A 81 1.39 -5.32 -0.02
N ALA A 82 1.15 -4.65 -1.15
CA ALA A 82 1.98 -3.52 -1.56
C ALA A 82 1.84 -2.32 -0.60
N LEU A 83 0.64 -2.04 -0.10
CA LEU A 83 0.39 -0.98 0.86
C LEU A 83 1.02 -1.28 2.23
N ILE A 84 1.06 -2.54 2.67
CA ILE A 84 1.81 -2.92 3.88
C ILE A 84 3.29 -2.51 3.80
N ILE A 85 3.93 -2.56 2.62
CA ILE A 85 5.31 -2.08 2.42
C ILE A 85 5.38 -0.57 2.64
N VAL A 86 4.45 0.18 2.06
CA VAL A 86 4.40 1.66 2.16
C VAL A 86 4.10 2.10 3.59
N ASP A 87 3.10 1.49 4.24
CA ASP A 87 2.72 1.78 5.63
C ASP A 87 3.83 1.41 6.61
N SER A 88 4.58 0.34 6.32
CA SER A 88 5.75 -0.02 7.13
C SER A 88 6.89 0.99 6.97
N ALA A 89 7.09 1.54 5.76
CA ALA A 89 8.11 2.55 5.50
C ALA A 89 7.75 3.90 6.14
N SER A 90 6.46 4.28 6.12
CA SER A 90 5.98 5.52 6.73
C SER A 90 6.22 5.51 8.24
N LEU A 91 5.97 4.38 8.92
CA LEU A 91 6.26 4.23 10.36
C LEU A 91 7.74 4.29 10.70
N ILE A 92 8.62 3.81 9.82
CA ILE A 92 10.07 3.83 10.05
C ILE A 92 10.62 5.25 9.89
N VAL A 93 10.13 6.01 8.92
CA VAL A 93 10.65 7.34 8.57
C VAL A 93 9.95 8.47 9.34
N TRP A 94 8.67 8.30 9.67
CA TRP A 94 7.86 9.23 10.47
C TRP A 94 7.28 8.54 11.71
N PRO A 95 8.13 8.16 12.68
CA PRO A 95 7.68 7.45 13.89
C PRO A 95 6.72 8.28 14.76
N ASP A 96 6.84 9.62 14.71
CA ASP A 96 6.03 10.54 15.51
C ASP A 96 4.66 10.85 14.88
N MET A 97 4.31 10.26 13.73
CA MET A 97 3.07 10.56 13.01
C MET A 97 1.83 10.25 13.86
N THR A 98 1.83 9.12 14.58
CA THR A 98 0.74 8.76 15.49
C THR A 98 0.55 9.81 16.59
N LEU A 99 1.65 10.29 17.17
CA LEU A 99 1.61 11.31 18.22
C LEU A 99 1.12 12.66 17.67
N LEU A 100 1.55 13.01 16.44
CA LEU A 100 1.08 14.20 15.75
C LEU A 100 -0.43 14.16 15.52
N ILE A 101 -0.98 13.04 15.01
CA ILE A 101 -2.42 12.86 14.79
C ILE A 101 -3.19 13.02 16.11
N TYR A 102 -2.78 12.34 17.18
CA TYR A 102 -3.46 12.46 18.47
C TYR A 102 -3.37 13.87 19.05
N SER A 103 -2.22 14.54 18.91
CA SER A 103 -2.08 15.93 19.36
C SER A 103 -2.93 16.89 18.54
N GLY A 104 -3.13 16.63 17.24
CA GLY A 104 -3.98 17.43 16.37
C GLY A 104 -5.46 17.28 16.69
N LEU A 105 -5.89 16.09 17.13
CA LEU A 105 -7.26 15.81 17.57
C LEU A 105 -7.55 16.28 19.00
N SER A 106 -6.53 16.63 19.79
CA SER A 106 -6.68 17.02 21.20
C SER A 106 -6.52 18.52 21.45
N VAL A 107 -6.31 19.31 20.40
CA VAL A 107 -6.04 20.75 20.51
C VAL A 107 -7.24 21.51 19.97
N GLU A 108 -7.80 22.37 20.82
CA GLU A 108 -8.79 23.36 20.41
C GLU A 108 -8.15 24.32 19.39
N GLY A 109 -8.70 24.30 18.18
CA GLY A 109 -8.32 25.11 17.05
C GLY A 109 -9.40 26.11 16.68
N THR A 110 -9.11 26.88 15.63
CA THR A 110 -10.11 27.72 14.97
C THR A 110 -10.22 27.23 13.54
N ASP A 111 -11.43 26.89 13.10
CA ASP A 111 -11.66 26.43 11.73
C ASP A 111 -11.39 27.57 10.72
N ALA A 112 -11.30 27.25 9.42
CA ALA A 112 -11.03 28.19 8.34
C ALA A 112 -12.03 29.37 8.28
N LEU A 113 -13.20 29.22 8.91
CA LEU A 113 -14.26 30.22 9.02
C LEU A 113 -14.28 30.96 10.37
N GLY A 114 -13.32 30.72 11.27
CA GLY A 114 -13.19 31.43 12.54
C GLY A 114 -14.04 30.89 13.69
N PHE A 115 -14.64 29.72 13.53
CA PHE A 115 -15.39 29.04 14.60
C PHE A 115 -14.46 28.16 15.44
N GLU A 116 -14.75 28.02 16.74
CA GLU A 116 -13.99 27.12 17.60
C GLU A 116 -14.20 25.67 17.15
N SER A 117 -13.09 24.97 16.92
CA SER A 117 -13.06 23.55 16.58
C SER A 117 -12.32 22.80 17.68
N GLU A 118 -12.81 21.63 18.07
CA GLU A 118 -12.11 20.79 19.07
C GLU A 118 -10.87 20.09 18.48
N GLU A 119 -10.60 20.31 17.20
CA GLU A 119 -9.50 19.70 16.46
C GLU A 119 -8.77 20.71 15.58
N LEU A 120 -7.48 20.47 15.33
CA LEU A 120 -6.65 21.26 14.44
C LEU A 120 -7.02 21.00 12.97
N ILE A 121 -7.11 22.06 12.16
CA ILE A 121 -7.47 21.93 10.74
C ILE A 121 -6.58 20.91 10.02
N GLY A 122 -7.20 19.87 9.44
CA GLY A 122 -6.49 18.80 8.73
C GLY A 122 -6.13 17.56 9.56
N SER A 123 -6.48 17.50 10.85
CA SER A 123 -6.34 16.31 11.72
C SER A 123 -7.10 15.09 11.18
N GLU A 124 -8.38 15.28 10.86
CA GLU A 124 -9.31 14.24 10.38
C GLU A 124 -8.87 13.59 9.06
N PRO A 125 -8.54 14.34 7.98
CA PRO A 125 -8.03 13.73 6.75
C PRO A 125 -6.66 13.07 6.97
N LEU A 126 -5.80 13.63 7.83
CA LEU A 126 -4.51 13.01 8.13
C LEU A 126 -4.69 11.65 8.83
N GLN A 127 -5.65 11.53 9.75
CA GLN A 127 -6.00 10.26 10.38
C GLN A 127 -6.55 9.25 9.38
N TYR A 128 -7.36 9.69 8.42
CA TYR A 128 -7.94 8.81 7.40
C TYR A 128 -6.90 8.24 6.42
N PHE A 129 -5.90 9.04 6.01
CA PHE A 129 -4.87 8.59 5.07
C PHE A 129 -3.68 7.89 5.74
N TYR A 130 -3.61 7.92 7.07
CA TYR A 130 -2.57 7.26 7.82
C TYR A 130 -3.00 5.86 8.25
N ALA A 131 -2.23 4.85 7.85
CA ALA A 131 -2.48 3.45 8.18
C ALA A 131 -1.27 2.84 8.90
N ASN A 132 -1.55 1.98 9.89
CA ASN A 132 -0.55 1.08 10.46
C ASN A 132 -0.48 -0.20 9.62
N PRO A 133 0.69 -0.87 9.54
CA PRO A 133 0.83 -2.15 8.85
C PRO A 133 -0.15 -3.18 9.41
N GLY A 134 -1.07 -3.66 8.57
CA GLY A 134 -2.17 -4.57 8.93
C GLY A 134 -1.78 -6.00 9.32
N LEU A 135 -0.61 -6.20 9.93
CA LEU A 135 -0.09 -7.49 10.41
C LEU A 135 -0.07 -7.61 11.95
N GLY A 136 -0.73 -6.69 12.65
CA GLY A 136 -0.80 -6.66 14.12
C GLY A 136 0.45 -6.05 14.77
N ASN A 137 0.79 -6.48 16.00
CA ASN A 137 1.95 -6.00 16.78
C ASN A 137 3.31 -6.49 16.27
N ILE A 138 3.46 -6.63 14.95
CA ILE A 138 4.73 -7.01 14.31
C ILE A 138 5.52 -5.73 14.01
N SER A 139 6.85 -5.78 14.20
CA SER A 139 7.71 -4.63 13.89
C SER A 139 7.55 -4.20 12.41
N PRO A 140 7.49 -2.89 12.09
CA PRO A 140 7.30 -2.40 10.73
C PRO A 140 8.31 -3.00 9.72
N PHE A 141 9.56 -3.17 10.14
CA PHE A 141 10.60 -3.76 9.29
C PHE A 141 10.29 -5.22 8.90
N LEU A 142 9.83 -6.03 9.86
CA LEU A 142 9.45 -7.42 9.60
C LEU A 142 8.19 -7.51 8.72
N SER A 143 7.21 -6.64 8.94
CA SER A 143 6.00 -6.54 8.12
C SER A 143 6.32 -6.27 6.65
N MET A 144 7.29 -5.37 6.39
CA MET A 144 7.80 -5.08 5.05
C MET A 144 8.44 -6.28 4.37
N ILE A 145 9.26 -7.05 5.09
CA ILE A 145 9.89 -8.27 4.57
C ILE A 145 8.83 -9.32 4.23
N ILE A 146 7.88 -9.55 5.13
CA ILE A 146 6.80 -10.54 4.92
C ILE A 146 6.01 -10.17 3.66
N ALA A 147 5.60 -8.91 3.52
CA ALA A 147 4.86 -8.44 2.35
C ALA A 147 5.66 -8.63 1.05
N THR A 148 6.95 -8.35 1.07
CA THR A 148 7.85 -8.56 -0.08
C THR A 148 7.91 -10.04 -0.47
N VAL A 149 8.09 -10.94 0.50
CA VAL A 149 8.15 -12.38 0.28
C VAL A 149 6.82 -12.90 -0.28
N VAL A 150 5.69 -12.45 0.27
CA VAL A 150 4.37 -12.86 -0.22
C VAL A 150 4.14 -12.44 -1.67
N LEU A 151 4.48 -11.20 -2.03
CA LEU A 151 4.37 -10.73 -3.42
C LEU A 151 5.28 -11.52 -4.38
N LEU A 152 6.50 -11.87 -3.96
CA LEU A 152 7.40 -12.73 -4.74
C LEU A 152 6.81 -14.13 -4.95
N ILE A 153 6.26 -14.74 -3.90
CA ILE A 153 5.62 -16.06 -3.98
C ILE A 153 4.45 -16.01 -4.96
N GLN A 154 3.61 -14.97 -4.91
CA GLN A 154 2.49 -14.80 -5.83
C GLN A 154 2.96 -14.68 -7.29
N ALA A 155 3.97 -13.84 -7.56
CA ALA A 155 4.53 -13.69 -8.90
C ALA A 155 5.11 -15.02 -9.43
N ILE A 156 5.87 -15.73 -8.60
CA ILE A 156 6.46 -17.03 -8.95
C ILE A 156 5.38 -18.09 -9.19
N ALA A 157 4.35 -18.15 -8.36
CA ALA A 157 3.24 -19.07 -8.55
C ALA A 157 2.53 -18.83 -9.89
N LEU A 158 2.21 -17.58 -10.22
CA LEU A 158 1.59 -17.21 -11.49
C LEU A 158 2.47 -17.56 -12.69
N LEU A 159 3.80 -17.34 -12.57
CA LEU A 159 4.78 -17.75 -13.59
C LEU A 159 4.73 -19.25 -13.85
N PHE A 160 4.81 -20.07 -12.80
CA PHE A 160 4.84 -21.52 -12.93
C PHE A 160 3.54 -22.08 -13.48
N VAL A 161 2.40 -21.63 -12.96
CA VAL A 161 1.09 -22.11 -13.43
C VAL A 161 0.85 -21.66 -14.88
N GLY A 162 1.13 -20.41 -15.21
CA GLY A 162 1.03 -19.91 -16.59
C GLY A 162 1.92 -20.66 -17.57
N GLY A 163 3.18 -20.91 -17.19
CA GLY A 163 4.12 -21.69 -18.00
C GLY A 163 3.69 -23.16 -18.18
N ALA A 164 3.11 -23.78 -17.14
CA ALA A 164 2.61 -25.14 -17.22
C ALA A 164 1.41 -25.28 -18.17
N ILE A 165 0.45 -24.36 -18.11
CA ILE A 165 -0.71 -24.35 -19.02
C ILE A 165 -0.27 -24.12 -20.46
N PHE A 166 0.69 -23.22 -20.69
CA PHE A 166 1.21 -22.94 -22.02
C PHE A 166 1.83 -24.20 -22.65
N LYS A 167 2.70 -24.90 -21.92
CA LYS A 167 3.31 -26.16 -22.39
C LYS A 167 2.28 -27.24 -22.66
N GLY A 168 1.21 -27.32 -21.87
CA GLY A 168 0.13 -28.29 -22.07
C GLY A 168 -0.64 -28.09 -23.38
N LYS A 169 -0.68 -26.86 -23.92
CA LYS A 169 -1.35 -26.54 -25.19
C LYS A 169 -0.51 -26.81 -26.44
N GLU A 170 0.81 -27.02 -26.31
CA GLU A 170 1.71 -27.30 -27.44
C GLU A 170 1.87 -28.81 -27.74
N ILE A 171 1.34 -29.69 -26.88
CA ILE A 171 1.48 -31.15 -27.00
C ILE A 171 0.24 -31.80 -27.68
N GLU A 172 -0.73 -30.99 -28.10
CA GLU A 172 -1.86 -31.37 -28.97
C GLU A 172 -1.68 -30.80 -30.38
#